data_AF-X0BEJ7-F1
#
_entry.id   AF-X0BEJ7-F1
#
_cell.length_a   1.000
_cell.length_b   1.000
_cell.length_c   1.000
_cell.angle_alpha   90.00
_cell.angle_beta   90.00
_cell.angle_gamma   90.00
#
_symmetry.space_group_name_H-M   'P 1'
#
loop_
_entity.id
_entity.type
_entity.pdbx_description
1 polymer ?
#
loop_
_entity_poly.entity_id
_entity_poly.type
_entity_poly.pdbx_seq_one_letter_code
_entity_poly.pdbx_strand_id
1 'polypeptide(L)'
;MAIHQLCCLWSIDRSTVHRLLEPVGALDAIDSAFEGLQNILNNDDLTFAHICWFANFPWPSQSILDVFPKDAMIVSILEFLDHFSLSWPRLLQESEYQGQPVLASQLENNLLCPSAMLRYIFFTISCMRLDIGTGPIELALDDNFDTCQNEEFLGGMGEVRKDIATEYFNLYHR
;
A
#
# COMPACT_ATOMS: atom_id res chain seq x y z
N MET A 1 -7.50 -1.68 -6.24
CA MET A 1 -7.67 -2.27 -7.59
C MET A 1 -7.20 -1.35 -8.70
N ALA A 2 -7.77 -0.15 -8.90
CA ALA A 2 -7.34 0.75 -9.99
C ALA A 2 -5.83 1.08 -9.97
N ILE A 3 -5.28 1.45 -8.81
CA ILE A 3 -3.83 1.74 -8.67
C ILE A 3 -2.97 0.51 -8.99
N HIS A 4 -3.36 -0.69 -8.55
CA HIS A 4 -2.61 -1.91 -8.84
C HIS A 4 -2.66 -2.26 -10.33
N GLN A 5 -3.82 -2.13 -10.97
CA GLN A 5 -3.96 -2.25 -12.42
C GLN A 5 -3.03 -1.27 -13.15
N LEU A 6 -3.06 0.01 -12.77
CA LEU A 6 -2.22 1.03 -13.40
C LEU A 6 -0.73 0.76 -13.16
N CYS A 7 -0.35 0.27 -11.97
CA CYS A 7 1.02 -0.14 -11.67
C CYS A 7 1.47 -1.30 -12.56
N CYS A 8 0.66 -2.35 -12.70
CA CYS A 8 0.96 -3.47 -13.61
C CYS A 8 0.98 -3.04 -15.08
N LEU A 9 0.07 -2.15 -15.49
CA LEU A 9 0.06 -1.60 -16.84
C LEU A 9 1.29 -0.74 -17.10
N TRP A 10 1.71 0.07 -16.12
CA TRP A 10 2.93 0.87 -16.20
C TRP A 10 4.17 -0.02 -16.37
N SER A 11 4.25 -1.17 -15.69
CA SER A 11 5.36 -2.12 -15.83
C SER A 11 5.49 -2.71 -17.25
N ILE A 12 4.41 -2.78 -18.04
CA ILE A 12 4.42 -3.37 -19.39
C ILE A 12 4.27 -2.34 -20.53
N ASP A 13 3.60 -1.22 -20.28
CA ASP A 13 3.33 -0.15 -21.24
C ASP A 13 3.13 1.20 -20.51
N ARG A 14 4.25 1.82 -20.13
CA ARG A 14 4.29 3.16 -19.52
C ARG A 14 3.56 4.19 -20.37
N SER A 15 3.63 4.08 -21.70
CA SER A 15 3.06 5.07 -22.62
C SER A 15 1.55 5.20 -22.48
N THR A 16 0.85 4.09 -22.22
CA THR A 16 -0.61 4.10 -22.00
C THR A 16 -0.96 4.77 -20.68
N VAL A 17 -0.18 4.53 -19.62
CA VAL A 17 -0.39 5.18 -18.31
C VAL A 17 -0.08 6.67 -18.39
N HIS A 18 0.99 7.06 -19.09
CA HIS A 18 1.31 8.46 -19.35
C HIS A 18 0.18 9.15 -20.10
N ARG A 19 -0.34 8.59 -21.20
CA ARG A 19 -1.48 9.19 -21.91
C ARG A 19 -2.73 9.36 -21.03
N LEU A 20 -2.93 8.47 -20.06
CA LEU A 20 -4.06 8.55 -19.13
C LEU A 20 -3.87 9.66 -18.08
N LEU A 21 -2.63 9.90 -17.62
CA LEU A 21 -2.33 10.72 -16.44
C LEU A 21 -1.65 12.07 -16.76
N GLU A 22 -0.95 12.19 -17.90
CA GLU A 22 -0.24 13.39 -18.37
C GLU A 22 -1.11 14.65 -18.40
N PRO A 23 -2.41 14.61 -18.77
CA PRO A 23 -3.23 15.83 -18.78
C PRO A 23 -3.33 16.52 -17.41
N VAL A 24 -2.95 15.84 -16.32
CA VAL A 24 -3.14 16.30 -14.95
C VAL A 24 -1.84 16.21 -14.11
N GLY A 25 -0.87 15.34 -14.46
CA GLY A 25 0.35 15.12 -13.66
C GLY A 25 1.66 15.15 -14.46
N ALA A 26 2.77 15.45 -13.77
CA ALA A 26 4.11 15.44 -14.36
C ALA A 26 4.64 14.00 -14.51
N LEU A 27 5.15 13.64 -15.69
CA LEU A 27 5.58 12.27 -16.02
C LEU A 27 6.66 11.72 -15.08
N ASP A 28 7.66 12.54 -14.71
CA ASP A 28 8.74 12.11 -13.82
C ASP A 28 8.22 11.75 -12.41
N ALA A 29 7.23 12.49 -11.92
CA ALA A 29 6.60 12.22 -10.63
C ALA A 29 5.76 10.92 -10.68
N ILE A 30 5.05 10.71 -11.78
CA ILE A 30 4.28 9.48 -12.02
C ILE A 30 5.22 8.26 -12.05
N ASP A 31 6.33 8.34 -12.78
CA ASP A 31 7.30 7.26 -12.88
C ASP A 31 7.94 6.95 -11.52
N SER A 32 8.41 7.97 -10.79
CA SER A 32 8.98 7.79 -9.45
C SER A 32 7.97 7.15 -8.48
N ALA A 33 6.70 7.53 -8.55
CA ALA A 33 5.66 6.96 -7.70
C ALA A 33 5.42 5.48 -8.02
N PHE A 34 5.29 5.13 -9.31
CA PHE A 34 5.09 3.73 -9.70
C PHE A 34 6.32 2.85 -9.44
N GLU A 35 7.53 3.38 -9.54
CA GLU A 35 8.75 2.68 -9.11
C GLU A 35 8.70 2.30 -7.62
N GLY A 36 8.28 3.24 -6.76
CA GLY A 36 8.09 2.95 -5.34
C GLY A 36 6.96 1.92 -5.09
N LEU A 37 5.84 2.06 -5.79
CA LEU A 37 4.67 1.18 -5.62
C LEU A 37 4.91 -0.25 -6.09
N GLN A 38 5.75 -0.48 -7.10
CA GLN A 38 6.07 -1.84 -7.54
C GLN A 38 6.66 -2.69 -6.41
N ASN A 39 7.57 -2.11 -5.63
CA ASN A 39 8.17 -2.78 -4.47
C ASN A 39 7.15 -3.07 -3.37
N ILE A 40 6.19 -2.17 -3.17
CA ILE A 40 5.17 -2.26 -2.13
C ILE A 40 4.10 -3.28 -2.47
N LEU A 41 3.75 -3.38 -3.75
CA LEU A 41 2.75 -4.30 -4.27
C LEU A 41 3.35 -5.66 -4.66
N ASN A 42 4.65 -5.86 -4.43
CA ASN A 42 5.44 -7.03 -4.85
C ASN A 42 5.20 -7.37 -6.32
N ASN A 43 5.09 -6.35 -7.18
CA ASN A 43 4.85 -6.55 -8.61
C ASN A 43 6.03 -7.27 -9.27
N ASP A 44 7.26 -7.07 -8.79
CA ASP A 44 8.46 -7.71 -9.32
C ASP A 44 8.52 -9.22 -9.05
N ASP A 45 7.78 -9.70 -8.04
CA ASP A 45 7.68 -11.13 -7.72
C ASP A 45 6.60 -11.84 -8.57
N LEU A 46 5.78 -11.08 -9.30
CA LEU A 46 4.73 -11.64 -10.14
C LEU A 46 5.30 -12.18 -11.46
N THR A 47 4.78 -13.33 -11.88
CA THR A 47 5.04 -13.80 -13.25
C THR A 47 4.50 -12.81 -14.28
N PHE A 48 5.15 -12.72 -15.44
CA PHE A 48 4.69 -11.86 -16.53
C PHE A 48 3.20 -12.11 -16.89
N ALA A 49 2.74 -13.37 -16.84
CA ALA A 49 1.34 -13.70 -17.09
C ALA A 49 0.38 -13.06 -16.07
N HIS A 50 0.76 -13.01 -14.79
CA HIS A 50 -0.02 -12.32 -13.76
C HIS A 50 0.01 -10.80 -13.94
N ILE A 51 1.16 -10.21 -14.26
CA ILE A 51 1.26 -8.77 -14.54
C ILE A 51 0.33 -8.40 -15.71
N CYS A 52 0.35 -9.17 -16.81
CA CYS A 52 -0.56 -8.96 -17.93
C CYS A 52 -2.02 -9.10 -17.54
N TRP A 53 -2.35 -10.07 -16.69
CA TRP A 53 -3.73 -10.26 -16.22
C TRP A 53 -4.20 -9.04 -15.40
N PHE A 54 -3.41 -8.60 -14.41
CA PHE A 54 -3.74 -7.44 -13.58
C PHE A 54 -3.78 -6.14 -14.39
N ALA A 55 -2.91 -5.95 -15.38
CA ALA A 55 -2.95 -4.79 -16.27
C ALA A 55 -4.25 -4.70 -17.09
N ASN A 56 -4.96 -5.82 -17.27
CA ASN A 56 -6.21 -5.92 -18.03
C ASN A 56 -7.46 -6.10 -17.13
N PHE A 57 -7.32 -6.01 -15.81
CA PHE A 57 -8.42 -6.17 -14.86
C PHE A 57 -8.46 -5.00 -13.86
N PRO A 58 -9.63 -4.41 -13.56
CA PRO A 58 -10.95 -4.77 -14.09
C PRO A 58 -11.21 -4.22 -15.50
N TRP A 59 -10.44 -3.23 -15.98
CA TRP A 59 -10.63 -2.65 -17.30
C TRP A 59 -9.63 -3.22 -18.32
N PRO A 60 -10.04 -3.58 -19.55
CA PRO A 60 -9.09 -3.97 -20.58
C PRO A 60 -8.13 -2.83 -20.89
N SER A 61 -6.82 -3.10 -20.93
CA SER A 61 -5.79 -2.08 -21.20
C SER A 61 -6.01 -1.36 -22.54
N GLN A 62 -6.52 -2.09 -23.55
CA GLN A 62 -6.80 -1.59 -24.90
C GLN A 62 -7.88 -0.50 -24.93
N SER A 63 -8.81 -0.51 -23.97
CA SER A 63 -9.91 0.47 -23.88
C SER A 63 -9.85 1.31 -22.61
N ILE A 64 -8.73 1.27 -21.88
CA ILE A 64 -8.63 1.95 -20.58
C ILE A 64 -8.77 3.46 -20.72
N LEU A 65 -8.24 4.06 -21.79
CA LEU A 65 -8.38 5.49 -22.06
C LEU A 65 -9.84 5.93 -22.27
N ASP A 66 -10.73 5.00 -22.65
CA ASP A 66 -12.14 5.29 -22.91
C ASP A 66 -13.03 4.97 -21.70
N VAL A 67 -12.71 3.91 -20.96
CA VAL A 67 -13.58 3.34 -19.91
C VAL A 67 -13.16 3.77 -18.50
N PHE A 68 -11.93 4.25 -18.30
CA PHE A 68 -11.47 4.67 -16.99
C PHE A 68 -12.28 5.89 -16.48
N PRO A 69 -12.74 5.91 -15.22
CA PRO A 69 -13.54 7.03 -14.69
C PRO A 69 -12.74 8.34 -14.71
N LYS A 70 -13.13 9.27 -15.58
CA LYS A 70 -12.16 10.26 -16.10
C LYS A 70 -11.76 11.39 -15.16
N ASP A 71 -12.61 11.87 -14.26
CA ASP A 71 -12.27 13.14 -13.59
C ASP A 71 -11.89 12.94 -12.11
N ALA A 72 -12.86 12.56 -11.26
CA ALA A 72 -12.60 12.49 -9.82
C ALA A 72 -11.58 11.38 -9.44
N MET A 73 -11.64 10.22 -10.10
CA MET A 73 -10.74 9.11 -9.76
C MET A 73 -9.30 9.39 -10.19
N ILE A 74 -9.10 10.00 -11.38
CA ILE A 74 -7.75 10.37 -11.86
C ILE A 74 -7.13 11.39 -10.92
N VAL A 75 -7.89 12.42 -10.51
CA VAL A 75 -7.41 13.42 -9.55
C VAL A 75 -6.99 12.76 -8.24
N SER A 76 -7.84 11.91 -7.64
CA SER A 76 -7.49 11.22 -6.39
C SER A 76 -6.29 10.28 -6.52
N ILE A 77 -6.11 9.64 -7.68
CA ILE A 77 -4.92 8.82 -7.95
C ILE A 77 -3.67 9.69 -8.00
N LEU A 78 -3.73 10.83 -8.68
CA LEU A 78 -2.57 11.73 -8.81
C LEU A 78 -2.20 12.39 -7.50
N GLU A 79 -3.18 12.85 -6.72
CA GLU A 79 -2.97 13.35 -5.35
C GLU A 79 -2.29 12.28 -4.50
N PHE A 80 -2.78 11.04 -4.56
CA PHE A 80 -2.14 9.92 -3.87
C PHE A 80 -0.70 9.66 -4.34
N LEU A 81 -0.43 9.65 -5.65
CA LEU A 81 0.91 9.36 -6.19
C LEU A 81 1.94 10.43 -5.79
N ASP A 82 1.53 11.70 -5.80
CA ASP A 82 2.37 12.83 -5.38
C ASP A 82 2.69 12.73 -3.88
N HIS A 83 1.64 12.58 -3.06
CA HIS A 83 1.79 12.44 -1.62
C HIS A 83 2.56 11.18 -1.21
N PHE A 84 2.34 10.07 -1.91
CA PHE A 84 3.08 8.82 -1.71
C PHE A 84 4.59 9.04 -1.89
N SER A 85 4.98 9.62 -3.02
CA SER A 85 6.40 9.81 -3.37
C SER A 85 7.12 10.72 -2.36
N LEU A 86 6.41 11.71 -1.82
CA LEU A 86 6.96 12.68 -0.86
C LEU A 86 6.93 12.19 0.59
N SER A 87 5.86 11.52 1.00
CA SER A 87 5.55 11.30 2.42
C SER A 87 5.82 9.88 2.89
N TRP A 88 5.70 8.86 2.03
CA TRP A 88 5.86 7.47 2.46
C TRP A 88 7.25 7.16 3.04
N PRO A 89 8.37 7.54 2.39
CA PRO A 89 9.70 7.27 2.95
C PRO A 89 9.89 7.89 4.34
N ARG A 90 9.36 9.10 4.53
CA ARG A 90 9.42 9.82 5.80
C ARG A 90 8.58 9.15 6.88
N LEU A 91 7.33 8.78 6.57
CA LEU A 91 6.46 8.08 7.52
C LEU A 91 7.05 6.75 7.98
N LEU A 92 7.65 6.00 7.04
CA LEU A 92 8.28 4.73 7.37
C LEU A 92 9.49 4.93 8.29
N GLN A 93 10.31 5.95 8.02
CA GLN A 93 11.43 6.30 8.89
C GLN A 93 10.98 6.76 10.30
N GLU A 94 9.93 7.58 10.37
CA GLU A 94 9.34 8.03 11.65
C GLU A 94 8.78 6.84 12.43
N SER A 95 8.11 5.90 11.76
CA SER A 95 7.60 4.65 12.32
C SER A 95 8.73 3.80 12.92
N GLU A 96 9.82 3.60 12.18
CA GLU A 96 11.01 2.89 12.65
C GLU A 96 11.64 3.58 13.87
N TYR A 97 11.77 4.91 13.85
CA TYR A 97 12.33 5.69 14.95
C TYR A 97 11.47 5.62 16.22
N GLN A 98 10.14 5.66 16.07
CA GLN A 98 9.18 5.60 17.18
C GLN A 98 8.92 4.18 17.68
N GLY A 99 9.30 3.17 16.90
CA GLY A 99 9.01 1.77 17.20
C GLY A 99 7.52 1.44 17.15
N GLN A 100 6.76 2.17 16.32
CA GLN A 100 5.31 2.02 16.17
C GLN A 100 4.93 2.01 14.69
N PRO A 101 4.04 1.11 14.23
CA PRO A 101 3.53 1.09 12.86
C PRO A 101 2.87 2.42 12.42
N VAL A 102 2.85 2.69 11.13
CA VAL A 102 2.17 3.86 10.56
C VAL A 102 0.67 3.69 10.68
N LEU A 103 0.00 4.59 11.41
CA LEU A 103 -1.43 4.49 11.69
C LEU A 103 -2.28 4.74 10.43
N ALA A 104 -3.48 4.14 10.40
CA ALA A 104 -4.43 4.34 9.31
C ALA A 104 -4.77 5.82 9.07
N SER A 105 -4.96 6.59 10.15
CA SER A 105 -5.20 8.04 10.06
C SER A 105 -4.01 8.81 9.49
N GLN A 106 -2.77 8.36 9.75
CA GLN A 106 -1.58 8.96 9.14
C GLN A 106 -1.53 8.65 7.64
N LEU A 107 -1.89 7.43 7.23
CA LEU A 107 -1.96 7.05 5.82
C LEU A 107 -3.06 7.82 5.06
N GLU A 108 -4.20 8.06 5.71
CA GLU A 108 -5.27 8.90 5.17
C GLU A 108 -4.81 10.35 5.00
N ASN A 109 -4.27 10.95 6.05
CA ASN A 109 -3.99 12.38 6.06
C ASN A 109 -2.71 12.76 5.29
N ASN A 110 -1.70 11.90 5.28
CA ASN A 110 -0.41 12.22 4.68
C ASN A 110 -0.27 11.64 3.26
N LEU A 111 -0.81 10.44 2.99
CA LEU A 111 -0.75 9.84 1.66
C LEU A 111 -1.98 10.17 0.81
N LEU A 112 -3.05 10.71 1.41
CA LEU A 112 -4.35 10.87 0.75
C LEU A 112 -4.84 9.57 0.11
N CYS A 113 -4.46 8.41 0.69
CA CYS A 113 -4.72 7.11 0.09
C CYS A 113 -6.21 6.73 0.23
N PRO A 114 -6.99 6.71 -0.86
CA PRO A 114 -8.43 6.45 -0.77
C PRO A 114 -8.76 4.97 -0.60
N SER A 115 -7.80 4.08 -0.88
CA SER A 115 -8.03 2.63 -0.84
C SER A 115 -7.68 2.07 0.54
N ALA A 116 -8.70 1.55 1.25
CA ALA A 116 -8.52 0.86 2.52
C ALA A 116 -7.52 -0.32 2.41
N MET A 117 -7.59 -1.09 1.31
CA MET A 117 -6.65 -2.19 1.05
C MET A 117 -5.20 -1.69 0.91
N LEU A 118 -4.95 -0.59 0.19
CA LEU A 118 -3.60 -0.04 0.11
C LEU A 118 -3.11 0.46 1.45
N ARG A 119 -3.98 1.12 2.25
CA ARG A 119 -3.63 1.54 3.61
C ARG A 119 -3.25 0.35 4.48
N TYR A 120 -4.00 -0.75 4.39
CA TYR A 120 -3.65 -1.99 5.09
C TYR A 120 -2.28 -2.53 4.66
N ILE A 121 -1.99 -2.55 3.35
CA ILE A 121 -0.67 -2.98 2.84
C ILE A 121 0.45 -2.10 3.41
N PHE A 122 0.30 -0.77 3.41
CA PHE A 122 1.28 0.13 4.00
C PHE A 122 1.47 -0.10 5.51
N PHE A 123 0.37 -0.28 6.25
CA PHE A 123 0.42 -0.62 7.67
C PHE A 123 1.21 -1.90 7.91
N THR A 124 0.90 -2.98 7.18
CA THR A 124 1.61 -4.26 7.28
C THR A 124 3.09 -4.12 6.96
N ILE A 125 3.46 -3.36 5.93
CA ILE A 125 4.88 -3.09 5.62
C ILE A 125 5.57 -2.37 6.78
N SER A 126 4.90 -1.39 7.41
CA SER A 126 5.47 -0.71 8.59
C SER A 126 5.63 -1.65 9.79
N CYS A 127 4.68 -2.57 10.02
CA CYS A 127 4.81 -3.63 11.02
C CYS A 127 6.01 -4.55 10.73
N MET A 128 6.16 -4.98 9.48
CA MET A 128 7.26 -5.84 9.05
C MET A 128 8.62 -5.18 9.27
N ARG A 129 8.74 -3.86 9.02
CA ARG A 129 9.99 -3.10 9.28
C ARG A 129 10.37 -3.06 10.75
N LEU A 130 9.40 -3.23 11.64
CA LEU A 130 9.58 -3.25 13.09
C LEU A 130 9.78 -4.66 13.65
N ASP A 131 9.94 -5.67 12.79
CA ASP A 131 9.97 -7.10 13.15
C ASP A 131 8.74 -7.53 13.98
N ILE A 132 7.61 -6.82 13.83
CA ILE A 132 6.34 -7.22 14.41
C ILE A 132 5.82 -8.35 13.52
N GLY A 133 6.15 -9.59 13.92
CA GLY A 133 5.96 -10.79 13.10
C GLY A 133 4.53 -10.96 12.60
N THR A 134 4.39 -11.07 11.28
CA THR A 134 3.17 -11.48 10.56
C THR A 134 3.04 -13.02 10.61
N GLY A 135 2.82 -13.54 11.81
CA GLY A 135 2.52 -14.95 12.09
C GLY A 135 1.08 -15.33 11.76
N PRO A 136 0.43 -16.33 12.40
CA PRO A 136 -1.02 -16.57 12.29
C PRO A 136 -1.85 -15.46 12.98
N ILE A 137 -1.51 -14.22 12.60
CA ILE A 137 -1.78 -12.90 13.18
C ILE A 137 -2.48 -12.07 12.08
N GLU A 138 -3.12 -12.70 11.09
CA GLU A 138 -3.98 -11.96 10.16
C GLU A 138 -5.17 -11.36 10.92
N LEU A 139 -5.76 -12.12 11.86
CA LEU A 139 -6.83 -11.63 12.73
C LEU A 139 -6.39 -10.48 13.66
N ALA A 140 -5.19 -10.58 14.25
CA ALA A 140 -4.70 -9.55 15.15
C ALA A 140 -4.18 -8.31 14.39
N LEU A 141 -3.69 -8.44 13.15
CA LEU A 141 -3.36 -7.29 12.31
C LEU A 141 -4.62 -6.58 11.82
N ASP A 142 -5.67 -7.32 11.50
CA ASP A 142 -6.97 -6.77 11.13
C ASP A 142 -7.59 -6.01 12.32
N ASP A 143 -7.63 -6.61 13.52
CA ASP A 143 -8.09 -5.94 14.74
C ASP A 143 -7.26 -4.69 15.07
N ASN A 144 -5.92 -4.77 14.90
CA ASN A 144 -5.03 -3.64 15.15
C ASN A 144 -5.22 -2.52 14.14
N PHE A 145 -5.42 -2.86 12.86
CA PHE A 145 -5.68 -1.88 11.81
C PHE A 145 -7.02 -1.19 12.06
N ASP A 146 -8.07 -1.94 12.39
CA ASP A 146 -9.39 -1.41 12.73
C ASP A 146 -9.33 -0.55 13.99
N THR A 147 -8.57 -0.94 15.02
CA THR A 147 -8.42 -0.10 16.22
C THR A 147 -7.56 1.15 15.95
N CYS A 148 -6.60 1.07 15.04
CA CYS A 148 -5.87 2.24 14.53
C CYS A 148 -6.75 3.19 13.72
N GLN A 149 -7.82 2.69 13.07
CA GLN A 149 -8.85 3.57 12.50
C GLN A 149 -9.69 4.28 13.58
N ASN A 150 -9.74 3.72 14.80
CA ASN A 150 -10.60 4.18 15.90
C ASN A 150 -9.87 4.91 17.05
N GLU A 151 -8.59 5.29 16.88
CA GLU A 151 -7.79 6.16 17.77
C GLU A 151 -7.50 5.72 19.24
N GLU A 152 -7.70 4.47 19.67
CA GLU A 152 -7.47 4.04 21.07
C GLU A 152 -6.18 3.20 21.35
N PHE A 153 -5.22 3.11 20.43
CA PHE A 153 -4.13 2.10 20.50
C PHE A 153 -2.79 2.52 21.15
N LEU A 154 -2.77 3.44 22.12
CA LEU A 154 -1.51 3.92 22.71
C LEU A 154 -1.00 3.14 23.96
N GLY A 155 -1.72 2.11 24.43
CA GLY A 155 -1.37 1.39 25.68
C GLY A 155 -0.93 -0.07 25.58
N GLY A 156 -1.31 -0.80 24.52
CA GLY A 156 -1.34 -2.29 24.54
C GLY A 156 -0.15 -3.03 23.91
N MET A 157 0.70 -2.35 23.13
CA MET A 157 1.77 -3.03 22.35
C MET A 157 2.80 -3.78 23.19
N GLY A 158 2.92 -3.49 24.49
CA GLY A 158 3.80 -4.22 25.40
C GLY A 158 3.26 -5.59 25.83
N GLU A 159 1.94 -5.72 25.96
CA GLU A 159 1.28 -6.96 26.39
C GLU A 159 1.04 -7.89 25.19
N VAL A 160 0.59 -7.33 24.07
CA VAL A 160 0.40 -8.08 22.81
C VAL A 160 1.70 -8.77 22.36
N ARG A 161 2.85 -8.09 22.51
CA ARG A 161 4.17 -8.69 22.22
C ARG A 161 4.52 -9.89 23.12
N LYS A 162 4.09 -9.88 24.39
CA LYS A 162 4.38 -10.97 25.35
C LYS A 162 3.47 -12.17 25.12
N ASP A 163 2.19 -11.93 24.84
CA ASP A 163 1.22 -13.00 24.65
C ASP A 163 1.52 -13.78 23.37
N ILE A 164 1.87 -13.08 22.28
CA ILE A 164 2.26 -13.69 21.01
C ILE A 164 3.56 -14.49 21.14
N ALA A 165 4.57 -13.95 21.83
CA ALA A 165 5.83 -14.68 22.06
C ALA A 165 5.61 -15.95 22.90
N THR A 166 4.66 -15.92 23.84
CA THR A 166 4.31 -17.06 24.70
C THR A 166 3.58 -18.15 23.91
N GLU A 167 2.65 -17.77 23.03
CA GLU A 167 1.91 -18.70 22.19
C GLU A 167 2.81 -19.39 21.15
N TYR A 168 3.74 -18.64 20.54
CA TYR A 168 4.76 -19.17 19.64
C TYR A 168 5.69 -20.19 20.31
N PHE A 169 6.15 -19.91 21.54
CA PHE A 169 7.01 -20.83 22.29
C PHE A 169 6.30 -22.15 22.59
N ASN A 170 5.00 -22.11 22.86
CA ASN A 170 4.20 -23.30 23.18
C ASN A 170 3.89 -24.20 21.98
N LEU A 171 3.89 -23.65 20.76
CA LEU A 171 3.59 -24.39 19.53
C LEU A 171 4.78 -25.19 18.99
N TYR A 172 6.02 -24.74 19.27
CA TYR A 172 7.24 -25.33 18.70
C TYR A 172 8.11 -26.11 19.69
N HIS A 173 7.75 -26.14 20.98
CA HIS A 173 8.46 -26.88 22.03
C HIS A 173 7.60 -27.92 22.76
N ARG A 174 6.65 -28.55 22.06
CA ARG A 174 5.99 -29.79 22.51
C ARG A 174 6.66 -31.03 21.94
#